data_AF-A0A4S2FJC8-F1
#
_entry.id   AF-A0A4S2FJC8-F1
#
_cell.length_a   1.000
_cell.length_b   1.000
_cell.length_c   1.000
_cell.angle_alpha   90.00
_cell.angle_beta   90.00
_cell.angle_gamma   90.00
#
_symmetry.space_group_name_H-M   'P 1'
#
loop_
_entity.id
_entity.type
_entity.pdbx_description
1 polymer ?
#
loop_
_entity_poly.entity_id
_entity_poly.type
_entity_poly.pdbx_seq_one_letter_code
_entity_poly.pdbx_strand_id
1 'polypeptide(L)'
;MSEFDEYIVHGEPGQREKADAWQTAIGLQDVDGLKVSSYLLDTARQHIEGDISIEEAHDRIKVYYETKSGHDAVDEEGDKASVNIAKILNEPSFAFSLIGLTSIQ
;
A
#
# COMPACT_ATOMS: atom_id res chain seq x y z
N MET A 1 5.25 6.89 15.62
CA MET A 1 5.24 5.50 15.15
C MET A 1 4.40 5.50 13.90
N SER A 2 4.93 5.01 12.79
CA SER A 2 4.18 4.83 11.56
C SER A 2 3.08 3.79 11.77
N GLU A 3 2.11 3.79 10.87
CA GLU A 3 0.94 2.91 10.91
C GLU A 3 1.28 1.40 10.79
N PHE A 4 2.50 1.07 10.36
CA PHE A 4 2.98 -0.30 10.14
C PHE A 4 4.31 -0.61 10.85
N ASP A 5 4.80 0.26 11.74
CA ASP A 5 6.07 0.09 12.46
C ASP A 5 6.18 -1.28 13.15
N GLU A 6 5.08 -1.82 13.67
CA GLU A 6 5.03 -3.14 14.30
C GLU A 6 5.49 -4.25 13.34
N TYR A 7 5.00 -4.24 12.10
CA TYR A 7 5.38 -5.21 11.08
C TYR A 7 6.81 -4.98 10.59
N ILE A 8 7.27 -3.73 10.50
CA ILE A 8 8.63 -3.38 10.09
C ILE A 8 9.67 -3.83 11.12
N VAL A 9 9.38 -3.71 12.41
CA VAL A 9 10.32 -4.03 13.49
C VAL A 9 10.27 -5.52 13.84
N HIS A 10 9.07 -6.08 13.99
CA HIS A 10 8.83 -7.40 14.58
C HIS A 10 8.21 -8.44 13.62
N GLY A 11 7.78 -8.05 12.42
CA GLY A 11 7.16 -8.96 11.46
C GLY A 11 8.15 -9.95 10.83
N GLU A 12 7.59 -11.03 10.29
CA GLU A 12 8.29 -11.99 9.43
C GLU A 12 8.76 -11.32 8.13
N PRO A 13 9.77 -11.86 7.41
CA PRO A 13 10.32 -11.21 6.22
C PRO A 13 9.28 -10.77 5.18
N GLY A 14 8.30 -11.62 4.87
CA GLY A 14 7.23 -11.27 3.93
C GLY A 14 6.25 -10.22 4.45
N GLN A 15 6.05 -10.11 5.77
CA GLN A 15 5.24 -9.04 6.36
C GLN A 15 5.98 -7.70 6.31
N ARG A 16 7.30 -7.72 6.57
CA ARG A 16 8.16 -6.53 6.46
C ARG A 16 8.16 -5.97 5.05
N GLU A 17 8.38 -6.82 4.04
CA GLU A 17 8.38 -6.41 2.63
C GLU A 17 7.05 -5.74 2.22
N LYS A 18 5.91 -6.34 2.61
CA LYS A 18 4.60 -5.76 2.34
C LYS A 18 4.36 -4.46 3.10
N ALA A 19 4.77 -4.39 4.35
CA ALA A 19 4.63 -3.19 5.18
C ALA A 19 5.49 -2.04 4.65
N ASP A 20 6.72 -2.31 4.19
CA ASP A 20 7.59 -1.32 3.54
C ASP A 20 6.96 -0.78 2.26
N ALA A 21 6.38 -1.66 1.44
CA ALA A 21 5.67 -1.27 0.23
C ALA A 21 4.46 -0.38 0.52
N TRP A 22 3.63 -0.74 1.50
CA TRP A 22 2.49 0.08 1.91
C TRP A 22 2.90 1.41 2.53
N GLN A 23 3.90 1.42 3.40
CA GLN A 23 4.42 2.65 4.01
C GLN A 23 4.98 3.60 2.96
N THR A 24 5.70 3.07 1.97
CA THR A 24 6.23 3.85 0.84
C THR A 24 5.09 4.40 -0.01
N ALA A 25 4.11 3.57 -0.36
CA ALA A 25 2.99 3.96 -1.20
C ALA A 25 2.12 5.05 -0.57
N ILE A 26 1.86 4.96 0.73
CA ILE A 26 1.09 5.95 1.51
C ILE A 26 1.93 7.22 1.73
N GLY A 27 3.19 7.08 2.11
CA GLY A 27 4.09 8.22 2.32
C GLY A 27 4.28 9.07 1.06
N LEU A 28 4.27 8.45 -0.12
CA LEU A 28 4.31 9.19 -1.38
C LEU A 28 3.07 10.07 -1.58
N GLN A 29 1.89 9.65 -1.10
CA GLN A 29 0.66 10.44 -1.22
C GLN A 29 0.65 11.61 -0.23
N ASP A 30 1.17 11.40 0.98
CA ASP A 30 1.28 12.46 1.99
C ASP A 30 2.18 13.62 1.52
N VAL A 31 3.25 13.31 0.76
CA VAL A 31 4.11 14.32 0.12
C VAL A 31 3.31 15.21 -0.87
N ASP A 32 2.34 14.62 -1.57
CA ASP A 32 1.45 15.34 -2.48
C ASP A 32 0.26 16.00 -1.76
N GLY A 33 0.19 15.90 -0.42
CA GLY A 33 -0.88 16.45 0.40
C GLY A 33 -2.18 15.65 0.36
N LEU A 34 -2.15 14.46 -0.23
CA LEU A 34 -3.26 13.52 -0.25
C LEU A 34 -3.28 12.73 1.06
N LYS A 35 -4.49 12.54 1.59
CA LYS A 35 -4.70 11.68 2.75
C LYS A 35 -5.27 10.34 2.31
N VAL A 36 -4.99 9.32 3.11
CA VAL A 36 -5.56 7.99 2.93
C VAL A 36 -6.63 7.74 3.97
N SER A 37 -7.64 6.96 3.60
CA SER A 37 -8.74 6.62 4.48
C SER A 37 -8.34 5.52 5.47
N SER A 38 -9.06 5.43 6.60
CA SER A 38 -8.89 4.30 7.51
C SER A 38 -9.19 2.95 6.85
N TYR A 39 -10.05 2.94 5.83
CA TYR A 39 -10.39 1.73 5.09
C TYR A 39 -9.20 1.18 4.30
N LEU A 40 -8.37 2.07 3.72
CA LEU A 40 -7.11 1.66 3.11
C LEU A 40 -6.15 1.07 4.15
N LEU A 41 -6.01 1.72 5.30
CA LEU A 41 -5.11 1.24 6.37
C LEU A 41 -5.48 -0.17 6.83
N ASP A 42 -6.78 -0.44 7.04
CA ASP A 42 -7.26 -1.76 7.43
C ASP A 42 -7.11 -2.80 6.30
N THR A 43 -7.29 -2.37 5.04
CA THR A 43 -7.05 -3.22 3.87
C THR A 43 -5.56 -3.57 3.74
N ALA A 44 -4.67 -2.61 4.00
CA ALA A 44 -3.23 -2.82 3.98
C ALA A 44 -2.78 -3.81 5.06
N ARG A 45 -3.32 -3.70 6.29
CA ARG A 45 -3.05 -4.66 7.38
C ARG A 45 -3.43 -6.09 6.98
N GLN A 46 -4.62 -6.29 6.41
CA GLN A 46 -5.06 -7.61 5.94
C GLN A 46 -4.14 -8.16 4.84
N HIS A 47 -3.64 -7.32 3.93
CA HIS A 47 -2.66 -7.74 2.94
C HIS A 47 -1.32 -8.14 3.58
N ILE A 48 -0.82 -7.35 4.54
CA ILE A 48 0.43 -7.61 5.27
C ILE A 48 0.33 -8.93 6.03
N GLU A 49 -0.78 -9.16 6.73
CA GLU A 49 -1.08 -10.38 7.48
C GLU A 49 -1.27 -11.61 6.59
N GLY A 50 -1.55 -11.40 5.29
CA GLY A 50 -1.73 -12.46 4.30
C GLY A 50 -3.17 -12.97 4.23
N ASP A 51 -4.12 -12.27 4.84
CA ASP A 51 -5.56 -12.58 4.77
C ASP A 51 -6.14 -12.33 3.38
N ILE A 52 -5.53 -11.42 2.63
CA ILE A 52 -5.89 -11.09 1.24
C ILE A 52 -4.64 -10.94 0.38
N SER A 53 -4.78 -11.18 -0.92
CA SER A 53 -3.80 -10.80 -1.93
C SER A 53 -3.80 -9.28 -2.20
N ILE A 54 -2.76 -8.79 -2.87
CA ILE A 54 -2.68 -7.39 -3.30
C ILE A 54 -3.73 -7.06 -4.37
N GLU A 55 -4.11 -8.04 -5.18
CA GLU A 55 -5.20 -7.96 -6.15
C GLU A 55 -6.56 -7.82 -5.47
N GLU A 56 -6.81 -8.61 -4.42
CA GLU A 56 -8.03 -8.48 -3.62
C GLU A 56 -8.08 -7.14 -2.87
N ALA A 57 -6.95 -6.66 -2.36
CA ALA A 57 -6.85 -5.34 -1.75
C ALA A 57 -7.22 -4.23 -2.76
N HIS A 58 -6.67 -4.29 -3.98
CA HIS A 58 -7.00 -3.38 -5.06
C HIS A 58 -8.50 -3.39 -5.40
N ASP A 59 -9.08 -4.58 -5.58
CA ASP A 59 -10.49 -4.71 -5.94
C ASP A 59 -11.42 -4.24 -4.83
N ARG A 60 -11.06 -4.44 -3.56
CA ARG A 60 -11.82 -3.90 -2.42
C ARG A 60 -11.84 -2.38 -2.41
N ILE A 61 -10.71 -1.72 -2.62
CA ILE A 61 -10.66 -0.25 -2.72
C ILE A 61 -11.53 0.24 -3.88
N LYS A 62 -11.43 -0.41 -5.04
CA LYS A 62 -12.26 -0.07 -6.21
C LYS A 62 -13.76 -0.19 -5.89
N VAL A 63 -14.20 -1.34 -5.40
CA VAL A 63 -15.62 -1.60 -5.08
C VAL A 63 -16.13 -0.67 -3.98
N TYR A 64 -15.30 -0.38 -2.98
CA TYR A 64 -15.66 0.52 -1.88
C TYR A 64 -16.04 1.91 -2.40
N TYR A 65 -15.26 2.48 -3.31
CA TYR A 65 -15.57 3.80 -3.88
C TYR A 65 -16.65 3.76 -4.97
N GLU A 66 -16.84 2.65 -5.67
CA GLU A 66 -17.97 2.48 -6.61
C GLU A 66 -19.33 2.41 -5.89
N THR A 67 -19.37 1.93 -4.65
CA THR A 67 -20.61 1.68 -3.91
C THR A 67 -20.90 2.72 -2.83
N LYS A 68 -19.89 3.39 -2.28
CA LYS A 68 -20.04 4.37 -1.21
C LYS A 68 -20.54 5.71 -1.75
N SER A 69 -21.70 6.16 -1.27
CA SER A 69 -22.20 7.52 -1.54
C SER A 69 -21.62 8.51 -0.53
N GLY A 70 -21.10 9.66 -0.99
CA GLY A 70 -20.67 10.77 -0.12
C GLY A 70 -19.29 10.61 0.52
N HIS A 71 -18.30 10.12 -0.22
CA HIS A 71 -16.90 10.11 0.21
C HIS A 71 -16.20 11.45 -0.11
N ASP A 72 -15.09 11.72 0.56
CA ASP A 72 -14.16 12.77 0.15
C ASP A 72 -13.44 12.32 -1.13
N ALA A 73 -13.35 13.20 -2.13
CA ALA A 73 -12.64 12.92 -3.38
C ALA A 73 -11.12 12.83 -3.15
N VAL A 74 -10.60 13.53 -2.14
CA VAL A 74 -9.17 13.51 -1.77
C VAL A 74 -8.78 12.15 -1.20
N ASP A 75 -9.63 11.58 -0.33
CA ASP A 75 -9.40 10.25 0.24
C ASP A 75 -9.45 9.16 -0.84
N GLU A 76 -10.35 9.29 -1.82
CA GLU A 76 -10.46 8.34 -2.95
C GLU A 76 -9.20 8.32 -3.81
N GLU A 77 -8.67 9.49 -4.13
CA GLU A 77 -7.45 9.61 -4.94
C GLU A 77 -6.26 9.02 -4.20
N GLY A 78 -6.08 9.37 -2.92
CA GLY A 78 -5.01 8.83 -2.08
C GLY A 78 -5.09 7.31 -1.97
N ASP A 79 -6.26 6.76 -1.68
CA ASP A 79 -6.46 5.32 -1.54
C ASP A 79 -6.18 4.54 -2.82
N LYS A 80 -6.70 5.04 -3.95
CA LYS A 80 -6.48 4.42 -5.27
C LYS A 80 -5.01 4.52 -5.69
N ALA A 81 -4.36 5.66 -5.47
CA ALA A 81 -2.95 5.82 -5.78
C ALA A 81 -2.08 4.89 -4.93
N SER A 82 -2.30 4.86 -3.61
CA SER A 82 -1.55 4.02 -2.69
C SER A 82 -1.69 2.54 -3.02
N VAL A 83 -2.89 2.01 -3.28
CA VAL A 83 -3.03 0.57 -3.59
C VAL A 83 -2.38 0.20 -4.93
N ASN A 84 -2.40 1.09 -5.92
CA ASN A 84 -1.73 0.87 -7.20
C ASN A 84 -0.20 0.86 -7.05
N ILE A 85 0.36 1.80 -6.28
CA ILE A 85 1.79 1.84 -6.01
C ILE A 85 2.20 0.63 -5.18
N ALA A 86 1.47 0.28 -4.12
CA ALA A 86 1.74 -0.90 -3.31
C ALA A 86 1.74 -2.17 -4.18
N LYS A 87 0.79 -2.28 -5.13
CA LYS A 87 0.76 -3.36 -6.13
C LYS A 87 2.04 -3.41 -6.96
N ILE A 88 2.45 -2.29 -7.56
CA ILE A 88 3.68 -2.21 -8.36
C ILE A 88 4.91 -2.60 -7.53
N LEU A 89 5.02 -2.10 -6.30
CA LEU A 89 6.16 -2.39 -5.41
C LEU A 89 6.23 -3.87 -5.01
N ASN A 90 5.10 -4.57 -4.99
CA ASN A 90 5.02 -6.02 -4.71
C ASN A 90 5.15 -6.88 -5.97
N GLU A 91 5.21 -6.30 -7.18
CA GLU A 91 5.42 -7.08 -8.39
C GLU A 91 6.87 -7.59 -8.47
N PRO A 92 7.10 -8.88 -8.78
CA PRO A 92 8.45 -9.44 -8.87
C PRO A 92 9.36 -8.69 -9.85
N SER A 93 8.80 -8.24 -10.97
CA SER A 93 9.50 -7.46 -12.01
C SER A 93 10.05 -6.13 -11.50
N PHE A 94 9.34 -5.48 -10.57
CA PHE A 94 9.78 -4.22 -9.98
C PHE A 94 10.90 -4.44 -8.96
N ALA A 95 10.82 -5.49 -8.15
CA ALA A 95 11.91 -5.87 -7.24
C ALA A 95 13.24 -6.07 -8.00
N PHE A 96 13.20 -6.72 -9.17
CA PHE A 96 14.38 -6.87 -10.03
C PHE A 96 14.91 -5.54 -10.59
N SER A 97 14.03 -4.59 -10.91
CA SER A 97 14.48 -3.28 -11.42
C SER A 97 15.17 -2.47 -10.32
N LEU A 98 14.65 -2.49 -9.09
CA LEU A 98 15.25 -1.79 -7.96
C LEU A 98 16.64 -2.37 -7.60
N ILE A 99 16.78 -3.70 -7.56
CA ILE A 99 18.08 -4.37 -7.36
C ILE A 99 19.06 -3.98 -8.49
N GLY A 100 18.58 -3.88 -9.73
CA GLY A 100 19.40 -3.45 -10.86
C GLY A 100 19.90 -2.01 -10.73
N LEU A 101 19.08 -1.09 -10.21
CA LEU A 101 19.44 0.32 -10.02
C LEU A 101 20.40 0.54 -8.84
N THR A 102 20.24 -0.20 -7.74
CA THR A 102 21.15 -0.12 -6.59
C THR A 102 22.48 -0.83 -6.82
N SER A 103 22.55 -1.75 -7.80
CA SER A 103 23.77 -2.45 -8.20
C SER A 103 24.69 -1.64 -9.13
N ILE A 104 24.26 -0.45 -9.59
CA ILE A 104 25.14 0.49 -10.27
C ILE A 104 25.89 1.29 -9.20
N GLN A 105 26.98 0.71 -8.69
CA GLN A 105 28.01 1.39 -7.91
C GLN A 105 29.37 1.24 -8.59
#